data_AF-A0A382WL24-F1
#
_entry.id   AF-A0A382WL24-F1
#
_cell.length_a   1.000
_cell.length_b   1.000
_cell.length_c   1.000
_cell.angle_alpha   90.00
_cell.angle_beta   90.00
_cell.angle_gamma   90.00
#
_symmetry.space_group_name_H-M   'P 1'
#
loop_
_entity.id
_entity.type
_entity.pdbx_description
1 polymer ?
#
loop_
_entity_poly.entity_id
_entity_poly.type
_entity_poly.pdbx_seq_one_letter_code
_entity_poly.pdbx_strand_id
1 'polypeptide(L)'
;LKAIIDEEALKFDLAKIQFQKVKAIEPRFSPAAADIKRVVEGHHSRKGNGVVHVLALVGRGPFRVEVEEPVTRDALAIAHYIWARSRNRAVIPNISRVKIPAVAVYEDNPTEIHVFADASSAGSTSLLTDIETLALDEFEAIREHIVARAFLRRAFKITATQLAIEAGNRGNDRRGEYTDGDALRDLGISAAGLLWSALEGADLRCWSLLPASFQALRVELPEGEHLISLQAGKKGAAAGAPREVKVNVRDGYNTYVVAIFPSLEGGACVLSSDAV
;
A
#
# COMPACT_ATOMS: atom_id res chain seq x y z
N LEU A 1 8.59 -15.47 1.28
CA LEU A 1 9.30 -15.82 0.03
C LEU A 1 10.61 -16.56 0.28
N LYS A 2 11.62 -15.97 0.94
CA LYS A 2 12.89 -16.68 1.20
C LYS A 2 12.73 -18.04 1.94
N ALA A 3 11.81 -18.12 2.91
CA ALA A 3 11.50 -19.39 3.59
C ALA A 3 11.02 -20.50 2.66
N ILE A 4 10.21 -20.14 1.67
CA ILE A 4 9.62 -21.05 0.68
C ILE A 4 10.66 -21.49 -0.37
N ILE A 5 11.61 -20.61 -0.70
CA ILE A 5 12.69 -20.90 -1.64
C ILE A 5 13.78 -21.77 -0.98
N ASP A 6 14.05 -21.53 0.30
CA ASP A 6 15.07 -22.26 1.06
C ASP A 6 14.58 -23.67 1.52
N GLU A 7 13.31 -24.02 1.29
CA GLU A 7 12.75 -25.37 1.52
C GLU A 7 13.16 -26.37 0.43
N GLU A 8 14.46 -26.41 0.09
CA GLU A 8 15.06 -27.49 -0.71
C GLU A 8 15.53 -28.61 0.22
N ALA A 9 15.52 -29.86 -0.26
CA ALA A 9 15.86 -31.07 0.50
C ALA A 9 17.24 -31.06 1.22
N LEU A 10 18.09 -30.06 0.97
CA LEU A 10 19.43 -29.91 1.53
C LEU A 10 19.59 -28.71 2.49
N LYS A 11 18.52 -27.92 2.75
CA LYS A 11 18.61 -26.65 3.53
C LYS A 11 17.57 -26.52 4.66
N PHE A 12 17.13 -27.64 5.25
CA PHE A 12 16.09 -27.64 6.29
C PHE A 12 16.40 -26.73 7.51
N ASP A 13 17.65 -26.66 7.96
CA ASP A 13 18.02 -25.78 9.07
C ASP A 13 17.82 -24.30 8.73
N LEU A 14 18.11 -23.90 7.48
CA LEU A 14 17.89 -22.55 7.00
C LEU A 14 16.40 -22.27 6.85
N ALA A 15 15.65 -23.20 6.24
CA ALA A 15 14.20 -23.11 6.10
C ALA A 15 13.51 -22.91 7.46
N LYS A 16 13.92 -23.67 8.49
CA LYS A 16 13.40 -23.54 9.86
C LYS A 16 13.57 -22.12 10.40
N ILE A 17 14.77 -21.57 10.28
CA ILE A 17 15.07 -20.19 10.73
C ILE A 17 14.17 -19.19 9.99
N GLN A 18 13.96 -19.38 8.68
CA GLN A 18 13.13 -18.47 7.91
C GLN A 18 11.64 -18.60 8.26
N PHE A 19 11.11 -19.81 8.47
CA PHE A 19 9.71 -19.99 8.90
C PHE A 19 9.47 -19.46 10.32
N GLN A 20 10.44 -19.59 11.22
CA GLN A 20 10.38 -18.95 12.54
C GLN A 20 10.35 -17.43 12.43
N LYS A 21 11.13 -16.83 11.52
CA LYS A 21 11.07 -15.39 11.24
C LYS A 21 9.73 -14.97 10.66
N VAL A 22 9.17 -15.74 9.72
CA VAL A 22 7.83 -15.48 9.17
C VAL A 22 6.79 -15.51 10.28
N LYS A 23 6.81 -16.51 11.16
CA LYS A 23 5.88 -16.59 12.31
C LYS A 23 6.04 -15.43 13.29
N ALA A 24 7.27 -14.94 13.49
CA ALA A 24 7.53 -13.81 14.39
C ALA A 24 7.06 -12.48 13.80
N ILE A 25 7.21 -12.30 12.49
CA ILE A 25 6.81 -11.08 11.77
C ILE A 25 5.31 -11.05 11.50
N GLU A 26 4.75 -12.18 11.06
CA GLU A 26 3.33 -12.36 10.76
C GLU A 26 2.76 -13.57 11.53
N PRO A 27 2.35 -13.37 12.79
CA PRO A 27 1.78 -14.42 13.62
C PRO A 27 0.46 -14.97 13.09
N ARG A 28 -0.26 -14.22 12.22
CA ARG A 28 -1.57 -14.61 11.68
C ARG A 28 -1.46 -15.54 10.48
N PHE A 29 -0.25 -15.78 9.94
CA PHE A 29 -0.04 -16.72 8.85
C PHE A 29 -0.30 -18.16 9.33
N SER A 30 -1.53 -18.64 9.11
CA SER A 30 -2.03 -19.94 9.59
C SER A 30 -1.10 -21.14 9.27
N PRO A 31 -0.53 -21.27 8.05
CA PRO A 31 0.34 -22.39 7.72
C PRO A 31 1.68 -22.43 8.47
N ALA A 32 2.13 -21.33 9.09
CA ALA A 32 3.47 -21.22 9.67
C ALA A 32 3.79 -22.34 10.68
N ALA A 33 2.83 -22.73 11.51
CA ALA A 33 3.04 -23.76 12.53
C ALA A 33 3.22 -25.15 11.90
N ALA A 34 2.42 -25.47 10.88
CA ALA A 34 2.52 -26.73 10.14
C ALA A 34 3.83 -26.79 9.33
N ASP A 35 4.24 -25.68 8.72
CA ASP A 35 5.50 -25.58 7.98
C ASP A 35 6.72 -25.78 8.90
N ILE A 36 6.73 -25.15 10.07
CA ILE A 36 7.80 -25.36 11.07
C ILE A 36 7.86 -26.82 11.50
N LYS A 37 6.71 -27.44 11.80
CA LYS A 37 6.66 -28.85 12.21
C LYS A 37 7.23 -29.76 11.12
N ARG A 38 6.82 -29.55 9.87
CA ARG A 38 7.27 -30.32 8.70
C ARG A 38 8.79 -30.24 8.51
N VAL A 39 9.34 -29.04 8.56
CA VAL A 39 10.80 -28.83 8.41
C VAL A 39 11.57 -29.45 9.58
N VAL A 40 11.04 -29.39 10.81
CA VAL A 40 11.65 -30.03 11.98
C VAL A 40 11.63 -31.56 11.87
N GLU A 41 10.55 -32.12 11.33
CA GLU A 41 10.42 -33.57 11.10
C GLU A 41 11.21 -34.05 9.88
N GLY A 42 11.79 -33.15 9.07
CA GLY A 42 12.64 -33.48 7.93
C GLY A 42 11.91 -34.08 6.72
N HIS A 43 10.59 -33.89 6.62
CA HIS A 43 9.78 -34.46 5.55
C HIS A 43 9.34 -33.37 4.57
N HIS A 44 10.01 -33.26 3.43
CA HIS A 44 9.64 -32.29 2.39
C HIS A 44 8.29 -32.60 1.73
N SER A 45 8.11 -33.82 1.24
CA SER A 45 6.89 -34.37 0.63
C SER A 45 6.87 -35.89 0.83
N ARG A 46 5.74 -36.54 0.60
CA ARG A 46 5.69 -38.01 0.54
C ARG A 46 6.48 -38.50 -0.67
N LYS A 47 6.98 -39.73 -0.59
CA LYS A 47 7.65 -40.38 -1.72
C LYS A 47 6.71 -40.53 -2.91
N GLY A 48 7.17 -40.17 -4.10
CA GLY A 48 6.38 -40.10 -5.33
C GLY A 48 5.55 -38.82 -5.45
N ASN A 49 5.79 -37.82 -4.59
CA ASN A 49 5.10 -36.54 -4.61
C ASN A 49 6.09 -35.37 -4.67
N GLY A 50 5.69 -34.32 -5.36
CA GLY A 50 6.31 -33.00 -5.28
C GLY A 50 5.41 -31.99 -4.59
N VAL A 51 5.89 -30.75 -4.51
CA VAL A 51 5.16 -29.65 -3.86
C VAL A 51 4.97 -28.51 -4.84
N VAL A 52 3.73 -28.06 -5.00
CA VAL A 52 3.39 -26.85 -5.74
C VAL A 52 3.14 -25.72 -4.76
N HIS A 53 3.95 -24.67 -4.84
CA HIS A 53 3.76 -23.43 -4.10
C HIS A 53 3.03 -22.42 -4.98
N VAL A 54 1.80 -22.08 -4.61
CA VAL A 54 1.05 -20.99 -5.23
C VAL A 54 1.34 -19.71 -4.46
N LEU A 55 1.93 -18.73 -5.13
CA LEU A 55 2.20 -17.39 -4.63
C LEU A 55 1.23 -16.43 -5.30
N ALA A 56 0.31 -15.84 -4.54
CA ALA A 56 -0.75 -15.02 -5.07
C ALA A 56 -0.59 -13.55 -4.70
N LEU A 57 -0.68 -12.68 -5.70
CA LEU A 57 -0.83 -11.23 -5.58
C LEU A 57 -2.30 -10.91 -5.81
N VAL A 58 -3.01 -10.59 -4.74
CA VAL A 58 -4.47 -10.57 -4.71
C VAL A 58 -4.96 -9.14 -4.48
N GLY A 59 -5.89 -8.70 -5.32
CA GLY A 59 -6.52 -7.38 -5.28
C GLY A 59 -5.63 -6.25 -5.79
N ARG A 60 -6.26 -5.09 -6.00
CA ARG A 60 -5.58 -3.83 -6.31
C ARG A 60 -5.13 -3.16 -5.02
N GLY A 61 -3.88 -2.73 -4.95
CA GLY A 61 -3.35 -2.07 -3.77
C GLY A 61 -4.03 -0.73 -3.44
N PRO A 62 -3.73 -0.20 -2.25
CA PRO A 62 -4.26 1.06 -1.78
C PRO A 62 -3.84 2.24 -2.68
N PHE A 63 -4.69 3.25 -2.75
CA PHE A 63 -4.49 4.45 -3.56
C PHE A 63 -4.75 5.73 -2.76
N ARG A 64 -4.35 6.87 -3.30
CA ARG A 64 -4.54 8.18 -2.65
C ARG A 64 -5.75 8.90 -3.19
N VAL A 65 -6.55 9.45 -2.27
CA VAL A 65 -7.69 10.32 -2.56
C VAL A 65 -7.51 11.68 -1.88
N GLU A 66 -8.00 12.74 -2.52
CA GLU A 66 -7.98 14.07 -1.91
C GLU A 66 -9.13 14.19 -0.91
N VAL A 67 -8.80 14.54 0.33
CA VAL A 67 -9.80 14.83 1.38
C VAL A 67 -9.50 16.15 2.05
N GLU A 68 -10.55 16.85 2.50
CA GLU A 68 -10.42 18.07 3.29
C GLU A 68 -10.40 17.75 4.79
N GLU A 69 -9.23 17.84 5.39
CA GLU A 69 -9.02 17.51 6.80
C GLU A 69 -9.05 18.77 7.68
N PRO A 70 -9.74 18.75 8.83
CA PRO A 70 -9.59 19.80 9.84
C PRO A 70 -8.17 19.84 10.40
N VAL A 71 -7.68 21.04 10.65
CA VAL A 71 -6.38 21.25 11.32
C VAL A 71 -6.57 20.99 12.81
N THR A 72 -5.97 19.92 13.30
CA THR A 72 -6.04 19.50 14.70
C THR A 72 -5.07 20.31 15.57
N ARG A 73 -5.21 20.19 16.89
CA ARG A 73 -4.26 20.77 17.86
C ARG A 73 -2.87 20.16 17.74
N ASP A 74 -2.78 18.85 17.49
CA ASP A 74 -1.51 18.13 17.42
C ASP A 74 -0.75 18.50 16.14
N ALA A 75 -1.44 18.54 15.00
CA ALA A 75 -0.88 19.04 13.76
C ALA A 75 -0.41 20.49 13.89
N LEU A 76 -1.17 21.35 14.58
CA LEU A 76 -0.77 22.73 14.82
C LEU A 76 0.46 22.82 15.73
N ALA A 77 0.57 21.98 16.76
CA ALA A 77 1.75 21.92 17.61
C ALA A 77 3.01 21.52 16.83
N ILE A 78 2.91 20.50 15.96
CA ILE A 78 3.99 20.09 15.03
C ILE A 78 4.34 21.25 14.10
N ALA A 79 3.32 21.91 13.52
CA ALA A 79 3.53 23.04 12.62
C ALA A 79 4.23 24.21 13.31
N HIS A 80 3.84 24.57 14.54
CA HIS A 80 4.49 25.61 15.32
C HIS A 80 5.96 25.30 15.61
N TYR A 81 6.27 24.05 15.96
CA TYR A 81 7.66 23.63 16.19
C TYR A 81 8.53 23.86 14.93
N ILE A 82 8.01 23.49 13.76
CA ILE A 82 8.71 23.69 12.47
C ILE A 82 8.78 25.19 12.13
N TRP A 83 7.68 25.92 12.28
CA TRP A 83 7.55 27.34 11.95
C TRP A 83 8.46 28.21 12.82
N ALA A 84 8.53 27.96 14.14
CA ALA A 84 9.39 28.72 15.05
C ALA A 84 10.88 28.63 14.69
N ARG A 85 11.28 27.57 14.00
CA ARG A 85 12.65 27.36 13.51
C ARG A 85 12.94 28.11 12.20
N SER A 86 11.90 28.52 11.48
CA SER A 86 11.93 29.33 10.26
C SER A 86 11.77 30.82 10.66
N ARG A 87 12.85 31.61 10.56
CA ARG A 87 12.88 33.00 11.08
C ARG A 87 11.83 33.95 10.47
N ASN A 88 11.56 34.98 11.29
CA ASN A 88 10.71 36.17 11.16
C ASN A 88 9.20 35.96 11.26
N ARG A 89 8.69 36.46 12.41
CA ARG A 89 7.33 36.87 12.82
C ARG A 89 6.27 37.04 11.72
N ALA A 90 6.03 36.03 10.93
CA ALA A 90 4.84 35.97 10.10
C ALA A 90 3.70 35.46 10.97
N VAL A 91 2.63 36.25 11.02
CA VAL A 91 1.38 35.89 11.66
C VAL A 91 0.88 34.62 10.99
N ILE A 92 0.69 33.56 11.78
CA ILE A 92 0.15 32.32 11.25
C ILE A 92 -1.32 32.59 10.88
N PRO A 93 -1.69 32.44 9.59
CA PRO A 93 -3.06 32.67 9.17
C PRO A 93 -4.00 31.64 9.79
N ASN A 94 -5.25 32.04 10.03
CA ASN A 94 -6.28 31.13 10.53
C ASN A 94 -6.72 30.17 9.41
N ILE A 95 -6.10 29.01 9.34
CA ILE A 95 -6.46 27.92 8.41
C ILE A 95 -7.13 26.82 9.22
N SER A 96 -8.42 26.62 9.01
CA SER A 96 -9.20 25.60 9.72
C SER A 96 -9.17 24.23 9.04
N ARG A 97 -8.96 24.19 7.72
CA ARG A 97 -8.95 22.95 6.91
C ARG A 97 -7.86 22.97 5.85
N VAL A 98 -7.34 21.79 5.55
CA VAL A 98 -6.31 21.58 4.52
C VAL A 98 -6.63 20.33 3.70
N LYS A 99 -6.31 20.38 2.40
CA LYS A 99 -6.38 19.22 1.53
C LYS A 99 -5.18 18.30 1.77
N ILE A 100 -5.43 17.03 2.03
CA ILE A 100 -4.41 16.00 2.24
C ILE A 100 -4.66 14.79 1.33
N PRO A 101 -3.61 14.03 1.00
CA PRO A 101 -3.76 12.75 0.30
C PRO A 101 -4.06 11.64 1.32
N ALA A 102 -5.34 11.32 1.53
CA ALA A 102 -5.74 10.18 2.35
C ALA A 102 -5.59 8.85 1.61
N VAL A 103 -5.42 7.77 2.36
CA VAL A 103 -5.36 6.41 1.80
C VAL A 103 -6.77 5.84 1.66
N ALA A 104 -7.05 5.24 0.51
CA ALA A 104 -8.27 4.52 0.20
C ALA A 104 -7.96 3.13 -0.36
N VAL A 105 -8.94 2.23 -0.25
CA VAL A 105 -8.85 0.81 -0.63
C VAL A 105 -10.03 0.43 -1.53
N TYR A 106 -9.92 -0.68 -2.25
CA TYR A 106 -10.98 -1.13 -3.16
C TYR A 106 -11.90 -2.14 -2.47
N GLU A 107 -13.17 -1.78 -2.27
CA GLU A 107 -14.14 -2.65 -1.60
C GLU A 107 -14.47 -3.93 -2.37
N ASP A 108 -14.26 -3.94 -3.68
CA ASP A 108 -14.51 -5.05 -4.59
C ASP A 108 -13.32 -6.02 -4.72
N ASN A 109 -12.23 -5.79 -3.97
CA ASN A 109 -11.06 -6.67 -4.00
C ASN A 109 -11.41 -8.13 -3.64
N PRO A 110 -10.81 -9.12 -4.33
CA PRO A 110 -10.83 -10.51 -3.90
C PRO A 110 -10.15 -10.66 -2.53
N THR A 111 -10.64 -11.58 -1.72
CA THR A 111 -10.08 -11.86 -0.38
C THR A 111 -9.19 -13.10 -0.38
N GLU A 112 -9.40 -14.03 -1.30
CA GLU A 112 -8.59 -15.25 -1.43
C GLU A 112 -8.56 -15.76 -2.88
N ILE A 113 -7.69 -16.73 -3.15
CA ILE A 113 -7.69 -17.52 -4.38
C ILE A 113 -7.96 -18.98 -4.01
N HIS A 114 -8.98 -19.56 -4.63
CA HIS A 114 -9.26 -20.99 -4.58
C HIS A 114 -8.41 -21.71 -5.61
N VAL A 115 -7.79 -22.81 -5.18
CA VAL A 115 -6.89 -23.61 -6.01
C VAL A 115 -7.48 -25.01 -6.15
N PHE A 116 -7.56 -25.46 -7.39
CA PHE A 116 -7.99 -26.81 -7.76
C PHE A 116 -6.86 -27.49 -8.53
N ALA A 117 -6.61 -28.76 -8.24
CA ALA A 117 -5.71 -29.62 -8.99
C ALA A 117 -6.53 -30.74 -9.64
N ASP A 118 -6.49 -30.84 -10.96
CA ASP A 118 -7.25 -31.83 -11.74
C ASP A 118 -8.74 -31.90 -11.35
N ALA A 119 -9.37 -30.72 -11.30
CA ALA A 119 -10.77 -30.51 -10.86
C ALA A 119 -11.09 -30.84 -9.39
N SER A 120 -10.12 -31.30 -8.60
CA SER A 120 -10.27 -31.52 -7.15
C SER A 120 -9.83 -30.29 -6.37
N SER A 121 -10.59 -29.90 -5.34
CA SER A 121 -10.22 -28.76 -4.48
C SER A 121 -8.93 -29.04 -3.72
N ALA A 122 -7.91 -28.21 -3.94
CA ALA A 122 -6.62 -28.29 -3.27
C ALA A 122 -6.53 -27.34 -2.07
N GLY A 123 -7.45 -26.37 -1.96
CA GLY A 123 -7.57 -25.43 -0.85
C GLY A 123 -7.70 -23.97 -1.30
N SER A 124 -7.44 -23.05 -0.38
CA SER A 124 -7.41 -21.62 -0.66
C SER A 124 -6.13 -20.97 -0.13
N THR A 125 -5.69 -19.90 -0.78
CA THR A 125 -4.50 -19.17 -0.38
C THR A 125 -4.66 -18.54 1.01
N SER A 126 -3.58 -18.57 1.79
CA SER A 126 -3.50 -17.97 3.12
C SER A 126 -2.76 -16.63 3.05
N LEU A 127 -3.29 -15.64 3.76
CA LEU A 127 -2.73 -14.29 3.85
C LEU A 127 -1.32 -14.29 4.46
N LEU A 128 -0.33 -13.84 3.70
CA LEU A 128 1.05 -13.64 4.14
C LEU A 128 1.29 -12.18 4.57
N THR A 129 0.71 -11.22 3.85
CA THR A 129 0.83 -9.81 4.17
C THR A 129 -0.39 -9.06 3.63
N ASP A 130 -1.02 -8.27 4.49
CA ASP A 130 -2.11 -7.36 4.14
C ASP A 130 -1.54 -5.96 3.92
N ILE A 131 -1.50 -5.52 2.66
CA ILE A 131 -0.94 -4.22 2.27
C ILE A 131 -1.97 -3.10 2.52
N GLU A 132 -3.26 -3.40 2.41
CA GLU A 132 -4.33 -2.44 2.65
C GLU A 132 -4.35 -2.01 4.12
N THR A 133 -4.41 -2.98 5.03
CA THR A 133 -4.39 -2.70 6.47
C THR A 133 -3.10 -1.99 6.87
N LEU A 134 -1.94 -2.45 6.36
CA LEU A 134 -0.65 -1.81 6.66
C LEU A 134 -0.60 -0.34 6.21
N ALA A 135 -1.13 -0.04 5.01
CA ALA A 135 -1.13 1.32 4.48
C ALA A 135 -2.08 2.24 5.25
N LEU A 136 -3.23 1.72 5.68
CA LEU A 136 -4.18 2.46 6.53
C LEU A 136 -3.59 2.76 7.90
N ASP A 137 -2.99 1.76 8.55
CA ASP A 137 -2.37 1.91 9.87
C ASP A 137 -1.20 2.91 9.84
N GLU A 138 -0.35 2.82 8.82
CA GLU A 138 0.75 3.79 8.63
C GLU A 138 0.21 5.19 8.38
N PHE A 139 -0.82 5.33 7.53
CA PHE A 139 -1.43 6.63 7.25
C PHE A 139 -1.98 7.26 8.52
N GLU A 140 -2.73 6.52 9.34
CA GLU A 140 -3.25 7.01 10.61
C GLU A 140 -2.13 7.42 11.57
N ALA A 141 -1.05 6.64 11.65
CA ALA A 141 0.10 6.95 12.49
C ALA A 141 0.79 8.27 12.10
N ILE A 142 0.85 8.59 10.80
CA ILE A 142 1.52 9.81 10.30
C ILE A 142 0.55 10.94 9.93
N ARG A 143 -0.76 10.74 10.07
CA ARG A 143 -1.81 11.66 9.59
C ARG A 143 -1.59 13.09 10.09
N GLU A 144 -1.28 13.26 11.37
CA GLU A 144 -1.05 14.57 11.98
C GLU A 144 0.17 15.30 11.39
N HIS A 145 1.22 14.56 11.04
CA HIS A 145 2.38 15.13 10.35
C HIS A 145 2.04 15.56 8.92
N ILE A 146 1.18 14.81 8.22
CA ILE A 146 0.69 15.17 6.88
C ILE A 146 -0.13 16.46 6.95
N VAL A 147 -1.07 16.55 7.89
CA VAL A 147 -1.90 17.75 8.13
C VAL A 147 -1.02 18.95 8.47
N ALA A 148 -0.04 18.79 9.37
CA ALA A 148 0.89 19.86 9.74
C ALA A 148 1.69 20.38 8.54
N ARG A 149 2.19 19.49 7.67
CA ARG A 149 2.92 19.87 6.45
C ARG A 149 2.01 20.58 5.45
N ALA A 150 0.78 20.10 5.26
CA ALA A 150 -0.19 20.73 4.37
C ALA A 150 -0.56 22.14 4.87
N PHE A 151 -0.75 22.28 6.17
CA PHE A 151 -0.96 23.56 6.84
C PHE A 151 0.21 24.53 6.62
N LEU A 152 1.44 24.10 6.91
CA LEU A 152 2.63 24.92 6.74
C LEU A 152 2.78 25.39 5.29
N ARG A 153 2.63 24.47 4.33
CA ARG A 153 2.68 24.79 2.90
C ARG A 153 1.70 25.92 2.54
N ARG A 154 0.45 25.82 3.02
CA ARG A 154 -0.58 26.85 2.79
C ARG A 154 -0.25 28.15 3.53
N ALA A 155 0.19 28.08 4.77
CA ALA A 155 0.59 29.23 5.58
C ALA A 155 1.76 30.00 4.94
N PHE A 156 2.78 29.30 4.44
CA PHE A 156 3.89 29.89 3.71
C PHE A 156 3.44 30.60 2.44
N LYS A 157 2.53 30.00 1.66
CA LYS A 157 1.96 30.63 0.45
C LYS A 157 1.22 31.93 0.76
N ILE A 158 0.35 31.91 1.77
CA ILE A 158 -0.38 33.10 2.22
C ILE A 158 0.60 34.18 2.71
N THR A 159 1.56 33.80 3.55
CA THR A 159 2.57 34.75 4.09
C THR A 159 3.41 35.36 2.98
N ALA A 160 3.85 34.58 2.00
CA ALA A 160 4.61 35.09 0.87
C ALA A 160 3.83 36.15 0.08
N THR A 161 2.52 35.94 -0.12
CA THR A 161 1.67 36.96 -0.75
C THR A 161 1.54 38.24 0.08
N GLN A 162 1.42 38.12 1.41
CA GLN A 162 1.38 39.28 2.31
C GLN A 162 2.70 40.06 2.31
N LEU A 163 3.85 39.38 2.37
CA LEU A 163 5.16 40.02 2.30
C LEU A 163 5.39 40.73 0.95
N ALA A 164 4.88 40.18 -0.15
CA ALA A 164 4.93 40.83 -1.46
C ALA A 164 4.13 42.14 -1.49
N ILE A 165 2.93 42.16 -0.88
CA ILE A 165 2.11 43.36 -0.71
C ILE A 165 2.86 44.40 0.14
N GLU A 166 3.33 44.01 1.33
CA GLU A 166 4.05 44.90 2.24
C GLU A 166 5.30 45.52 1.61
N ALA A 167 6.08 44.74 0.86
CA ALA A 167 7.27 45.23 0.18
C ALA A 167 6.93 46.22 -0.96
N GLY A 168 5.84 45.97 -1.69
CA GLY A 168 5.32 46.91 -2.70
C GLY A 168 4.90 48.25 -2.09
N ASN A 169 4.29 48.22 -0.91
CA ASN A 169 3.83 49.42 -0.22
C ASN A 169 4.96 50.23 0.41
N ARG A 170 5.99 49.58 0.99
CA ARG A 170 7.19 50.28 1.48
C ARG A 170 7.95 51.04 0.37
N GLY A 171 7.81 50.61 -0.89
CA GLY A 171 8.31 51.35 -2.05
C GLY A 171 7.53 52.63 -2.35
N ASN A 172 6.23 52.63 -2.09
CA ASN A 172 5.32 53.77 -2.28
C ASN A 172 5.35 54.77 -1.12
N ASP A 173 5.65 54.35 0.12
CA ASP A 173 5.73 55.23 1.30
C ASP A 173 6.76 56.35 1.17
N ARG A 174 7.74 56.24 0.27
CA ARG A 174 8.70 57.33 -0.04
C ARG A 174 8.11 58.46 -0.89
N ARG A 175 6.89 58.31 -1.43
CA ARG A 175 6.23 59.28 -2.31
C ARG A 175 5.06 60.05 -1.68
N GLY A 176 4.65 59.70 -0.46
CA GLY A 176 3.61 60.40 0.27
C GLY A 176 2.21 60.12 -0.27
N GLU A 177 1.32 59.70 0.64
CA GLU A 177 -0.12 59.46 0.46
C GLU A 177 -0.51 58.08 -0.09
N TYR A 178 -1.06 57.25 0.80
CA TYR A 178 -1.70 55.96 0.50
C TYR A 178 -3.02 56.25 -0.21
N THR A 179 -3.10 55.92 -1.51
CA THR A 179 -4.25 56.27 -2.35
C THR A 179 -5.27 55.14 -2.43
N ASP A 180 -6.51 55.46 -2.81
CA ASP A 180 -7.59 54.48 -3.05
C ASP A 180 -7.20 53.41 -4.10
N GLY A 181 -6.30 53.77 -5.02
CA GLY A 181 -5.71 52.85 -6.01
C GLY A 181 -4.74 51.82 -5.42
N ASP A 182 -4.01 52.16 -4.35
CA ASP A 182 -3.15 51.22 -3.64
C ASP A 182 -3.97 50.20 -2.83
N ALA A 183 -5.06 50.66 -2.20
CA ALA A 183 -6.00 49.79 -1.49
C ALA A 183 -6.66 48.77 -2.42
N LEU A 184 -7.11 49.19 -3.61
CA LEU A 184 -7.66 48.28 -4.63
C LEU A 184 -6.62 47.28 -5.14
N ARG A 185 -5.35 47.68 -5.27
CA ARG A 185 -4.25 46.80 -5.67
C ARG A 185 -3.95 45.74 -4.60
N ASP A 186 -3.90 46.14 -3.34
CA ASP A 186 -3.66 45.25 -2.20
C ASP A 186 -4.79 44.24 -2.00
N LEU A 187 -6.03 44.70 -2.15
CA LEU A 187 -7.21 43.82 -2.17
C LEU A 187 -7.13 42.84 -3.36
N GLY A 188 -6.74 43.31 -4.54
CA GLY A 188 -6.55 42.46 -5.72
C GLY A 188 -5.50 41.38 -5.54
N ILE A 189 -4.32 41.73 -4.99
CA ILE A 189 -3.23 40.79 -4.72
C ILE A 189 -3.61 39.81 -3.60
N SER A 190 -4.26 40.30 -2.54
CA SER A 190 -4.75 39.45 -1.44
C SER A 190 -5.81 38.47 -1.92
N ALA A 191 -6.77 38.92 -2.72
CA ALA A 191 -7.80 38.08 -3.30
C ALA A 191 -7.20 37.01 -4.23
N ALA A 192 -6.24 37.39 -5.09
CA ALA A 192 -5.54 36.45 -5.95
C ALA A 192 -4.73 35.41 -5.14
N GLY A 193 -4.04 35.83 -4.07
CA GLY A 193 -3.29 34.94 -3.19
C GLY A 193 -4.18 33.93 -2.44
N LEU A 194 -5.33 34.39 -1.94
CA LEU A 194 -6.33 33.53 -1.29
C LEU A 194 -6.94 32.53 -2.28
N LEU A 195 -7.31 32.98 -3.48
CA LEU A 195 -7.82 32.12 -4.55
C LEU A 195 -6.78 31.08 -4.99
N TRP A 196 -5.52 31.47 -5.15
CA TRP A 196 -4.42 30.55 -5.47
C TRP A 196 -4.21 29.50 -4.38
N SER A 197 -4.32 29.89 -3.10
CA SER A 197 -4.25 28.95 -1.97
C SER A 197 -5.44 27.98 -1.92
N ALA A 198 -6.60 28.39 -2.44
CA ALA A 198 -7.81 27.57 -2.50
C ALA A 198 -7.76 26.53 -3.63
N LEU A 199 -7.02 26.82 -4.72
CA LEU A 199 -6.77 25.88 -5.82
C LEU A 199 -5.71 24.82 -5.49
N GLU A 200 -5.11 24.87 -4.30
CA GLU A 200 -4.06 23.95 -3.92
C GLU A 200 -4.60 22.53 -3.67
N GLY A 201 -4.27 21.60 -4.57
CA GLY A 201 -4.56 20.18 -4.39
C GLY A 201 -3.56 19.42 -3.52
N ALA A 202 -3.95 18.22 -3.15
CA ALA A 202 -3.09 17.19 -2.57
C ALA A 202 -2.29 16.44 -3.65
N ASP A 203 -1.10 15.93 -3.31
CA ASP A 203 -0.32 15.08 -4.20
C ASP A 203 -0.83 13.63 -4.12
N LEU A 204 -1.61 13.24 -5.13
CA LEU A 204 -2.24 11.92 -5.21
C LEU A 204 -1.35 10.85 -5.87
N ARG A 205 -0.10 11.18 -6.21
CA ARG A 205 0.81 10.17 -6.76
C ARG A 205 1.11 9.12 -5.69
N CYS A 206 0.86 7.86 -6.00
CA CYS A 206 1.09 6.71 -5.14
C CYS A 206 1.58 5.51 -5.93
N TRP A 207 2.13 4.54 -5.21
CA TRP A 207 2.59 3.27 -5.77
C TRP A 207 1.38 2.34 -5.90
N SER A 208 0.52 2.57 -6.88
CA SER A 208 -0.70 1.77 -7.12
C SER A 208 -0.43 0.40 -7.75
N LEU A 209 0.85 0.03 -7.92
CA LEU A 209 1.28 -1.23 -8.55
C LEU A 209 1.40 -2.40 -7.57
N LEU A 210 1.32 -2.13 -6.26
CA LEU A 210 1.29 -3.20 -5.26
C LEU A 210 -0.08 -3.89 -5.26
N PRO A 211 -0.16 -5.20 -4.95
CA PRO A 211 -1.43 -5.85 -4.70
C PRO A 211 -2.02 -5.41 -3.35
N ALA A 212 -3.31 -5.69 -3.12
CA ALA A 212 -3.95 -5.49 -1.82
C ALA A 212 -3.38 -6.45 -0.77
N SER A 213 -3.05 -7.68 -1.17
CA SER A 213 -2.42 -8.65 -0.30
C SER A 213 -1.49 -9.59 -1.04
N PHE A 214 -0.50 -10.09 -0.29
CA PHE A 214 0.32 -11.22 -0.68
C PHE A 214 -0.20 -12.46 0.04
N GLN A 215 -0.40 -13.54 -0.70
CA GLN A 215 -0.93 -14.79 -0.17
C GLN A 215 -0.14 -15.98 -0.70
N ALA A 216 -0.20 -17.10 0.03
CA ALA A 216 0.48 -18.32 -0.37
C ALA A 216 -0.35 -19.56 -0.05
N LEU A 217 -0.22 -20.59 -0.89
CA LEU A 217 -0.71 -21.94 -0.62
C LEU A 217 0.39 -22.94 -0.97
N ARG A 218 0.53 -23.97 -0.14
CA ARG A 218 1.36 -25.14 -0.41
C ARG A 218 0.45 -26.32 -0.71
N VAL A 219 0.59 -26.91 -1.88
CA VAL A 219 -0.15 -28.11 -2.30
C VAL A 219 0.84 -29.23 -2.55
N GLU A 220 0.60 -30.41 -1.99
CA GLU A 220 1.38 -31.60 -2.29
C GLU A 220 0.64 -32.45 -3.33
N LEU A 221 1.31 -32.79 -4.43
CA LEU A 221 0.73 -33.51 -5.56
C LEU A 221 1.61 -34.70 -5.96
N PRO A 222 1.03 -35.80 -6.49
CA PRO A 222 1.80 -36.88 -7.10
C PRO A 222 2.76 -36.40 -8.18
N GLU A 223 3.78 -37.20 -8.50
CA GLU A 223 4.60 -36.95 -9.67
C GLU A 223 3.77 -37.06 -10.96
N GLY A 224 3.96 -36.13 -11.90
CA GLY A 224 3.23 -36.11 -13.15
C GLY A 224 2.79 -34.72 -13.61
N GLU A 225 2.06 -34.68 -14.72
CA GLU A 225 1.43 -33.46 -15.21
C GLU A 225 0.11 -33.22 -14.49
N HIS A 226 -0.08 -32.01 -13.97
CA HIS A 226 -1.29 -31.57 -13.29
C HIS A 226 -1.81 -30.28 -13.91
N LEU A 227 -3.13 -30.16 -13.98
CA LEU A 227 -3.80 -28.91 -14.34
C LEU A 227 -4.18 -28.16 -13.07
N ILE A 228 -3.51 -27.03 -12.81
CA ILE A 228 -3.83 -26.15 -11.68
C ILE A 228 -4.80 -25.09 -12.16
N SER A 229 -6.00 -25.10 -11.61
CA SER A 229 -7.04 -24.10 -11.85
C SER A 229 -7.15 -23.17 -10.64
N LEU A 230 -6.99 -21.87 -10.88
CA LEU A 230 -7.04 -20.83 -9.85
C LEU A 230 -8.24 -19.93 -10.10
N GLN A 231 -9.03 -19.68 -9.07
CA GLN A 231 -10.21 -18.84 -9.14
C GLN A 231 -10.19 -17.83 -8.02
N ALA A 232 -10.49 -16.56 -8.33
CA ALA A 232 -10.63 -15.55 -7.29
C ALA A 232 -11.76 -15.92 -6.33
N GLY A 233 -11.70 -15.46 -5.10
CA GLY A 233 -12.70 -15.70 -4.09
C GLY A 233 -13.00 -14.45 -3.29
N LYS A 234 -14.23 -14.36 -2.80
CA LYS A 234 -14.62 -13.32 -1.85
C LYS A 234 -15.45 -13.94 -0.73
N LYS A 235 -15.01 -13.74 0.51
CA LYS A 235 -15.69 -14.24 1.73
C LYS A 235 -15.92 -15.76 1.71
N GLY A 236 -14.96 -16.52 1.18
CA GLY A 236 -14.96 -17.98 1.10
C GLY A 236 -15.71 -18.55 -0.10
N ALA A 237 -16.35 -17.72 -0.93
CA ALA A 237 -17.01 -18.15 -2.15
C ALA A 237 -16.12 -17.87 -3.36
N ALA A 238 -15.87 -18.89 -4.17
CA ALA A 238 -15.19 -18.74 -5.44
C ALA A 238 -16.04 -17.91 -6.40
N ALA A 239 -15.40 -16.97 -7.09
CA ALA A 239 -16.01 -15.99 -7.96
C ALA A 239 -15.06 -15.66 -9.13
N GLY A 240 -15.63 -15.29 -10.27
CA GLY A 240 -14.84 -15.00 -11.48
C GLY A 240 -14.47 -16.23 -12.31
N ALA A 241 -13.81 -16.00 -13.44
CA ALA A 241 -13.40 -17.06 -14.34
C ALA A 241 -12.14 -17.78 -13.83
N PRO A 242 -12.08 -19.12 -13.90
CA PRO A 242 -10.87 -19.86 -13.56
C PRO A 242 -9.72 -19.52 -14.51
N ARG A 243 -8.49 -19.56 -13.99
CA ARG A 243 -7.25 -19.47 -14.75
C ARG A 243 -6.46 -20.74 -14.56
N GLU A 244 -6.14 -21.36 -15.67
CA GLU A 244 -5.51 -22.67 -15.67
C GLU A 244 -4.04 -22.56 -16.09
N VAL A 245 -3.20 -23.34 -15.43
CA VAL A 245 -1.81 -23.51 -15.79
C VAL A 245 -1.44 -24.98 -15.63
N LYS A 246 -0.71 -25.50 -16.61
CA LYS A 246 -0.14 -26.85 -16.51
C LYS A 246 1.16 -26.79 -15.73
N VAL A 247 1.34 -27.73 -14.83
CA VAL A 247 2.57 -27.88 -14.04
C VAL A 247 3.05 -29.32 -14.13
N ASN A 248 4.36 -29.51 -14.20
CA ASN A 248 4.98 -30.82 -14.15
C ASN A 248 5.59 -31.01 -12.75
N VAL A 249 5.00 -31.90 -11.95
CA VAL A 249 5.42 -32.15 -10.59
C VAL A 249 6.44 -33.29 -10.58
N ARG A 250 7.57 -33.08 -9.90
CA ARG A 250 8.65 -34.07 -9.76
C ARG A 250 8.79 -34.51 -8.31
N ASP A 251 9.06 -35.80 -8.09
CA ASP A 251 9.24 -36.37 -6.76
C ASP A 251 10.34 -35.64 -5.97
N GLY A 252 9.98 -35.09 -4.81
CA GLY A 252 10.88 -34.37 -3.91
C GLY A 252 11.27 -32.95 -4.35
N TYR A 253 10.67 -32.38 -5.40
CA TYR A 253 10.96 -31.02 -5.88
C TYR A 253 9.82 -30.04 -5.62
N ASN A 254 10.18 -28.75 -5.61
CA ASN A 254 9.26 -27.62 -5.58
C ASN A 254 8.98 -27.10 -6.98
N THR A 255 7.71 -26.90 -7.30
CA THR A 255 7.24 -26.15 -8.47
C THR A 255 6.52 -24.90 -7.98
N TYR A 256 6.77 -23.76 -8.63
CA TYR A 256 6.22 -22.47 -8.21
C TYR A 256 5.20 -21.97 -9.23
N VAL A 257 4.04 -21.56 -8.74
CA VAL A 257 3.00 -20.89 -9.53
C VAL A 257 2.80 -19.49 -8.97
N VAL A 258 3.02 -18.47 -9.78
CA VAL A 258 2.73 -17.08 -9.45
C VAL A 258 1.40 -16.70 -10.06
N ALA A 259 0.48 -16.25 -9.22
CA ALA A 259 -0.87 -15.87 -9.59
C ALA A 259 -1.09 -14.39 -9.28
N ILE A 260 -1.51 -13.61 -10.27
CA ILE A 260 -1.85 -12.20 -10.11
C ILE A 260 -3.33 -12.08 -10.39
N PHE A 261 -4.11 -11.61 -9.41
CA PHE A 261 -5.56 -11.47 -9.50
C PHE A 261 -5.97 -10.08 -8.98
N PRO A 262 -5.99 -9.05 -9.86
CA PRO A 262 -6.26 -7.68 -9.43
C PRO A 262 -7.73 -7.45 -9.06
N SER A 263 -8.67 -8.20 -9.65
CA SER A 263 -10.09 -8.12 -9.32
C SER A 263 -10.76 -9.49 -9.42
N LEU A 264 -12.03 -9.56 -9.02
CA LEU A 264 -12.86 -10.76 -9.19
C LEU A 264 -13.12 -11.12 -10.66
N GLU A 265 -13.24 -10.13 -11.54
CA GLU A 265 -13.78 -10.33 -12.89
C GLU A 265 -12.72 -10.34 -14.01
N GLY A 266 -11.48 -9.90 -13.76
CA GLY A 266 -10.53 -9.73 -14.87
C GLY A 266 -9.06 -9.52 -14.50
N GLY A 267 -8.22 -9.45 -15.54
CA GLY A 267 -6.80 -9.11 -15.45
C GLY A 267 -5.90 -10.20 -14.83
N ALA A 268 -6.44 -11.39 -14.58
CA ALA A 268 -5.69 -12.43 -13.91
C ALA A 268 -4.61 -13.04 -14.81
N CYS A 269 -3.38 -13.13 -14.29
CA CYS A 269 -2.22 -13.71 -14.96
C CYS A 269 -1.64 -14.81 -14.08
N VAL A 270 -1.34 -15.96 -14.67
CA VAL A 270 -0.76 -17.09 -13.96
C VAL A 270 0.51 -17.52 -14.70
N LEU A 271 1.59 -17.67 -13.96
CA LEU A 271 2.90 -18.07 -14.46
C LEU A 271 3.39 -19.27 -13.65
N SER A 272 4.04 -20.22 -14.32
CA SER A 272 4.64 -21.40 -13.68
C SER A 272 6.15 -21.39 -13.90
N SER A 273 6.92 -21.84 -12.91
CA SER A 273 8.37 -22.03 -13.04
C SER A 273 8.74 -23.16 -14.00
N ASP A 274 7.82 -24.08 -14.26
CA ASP A 274 7.99 -25.22 -15.18
C ASP A 274 7.34 -24.96 -16.55
N ALA A 275 7.05 -23.71 -16.91
CA ALA A 275 6.49 -23.37 -18.21
C ALA A 275 7.51 -23.72 -19.33
N VAL A 276 7.24 -24.83 -20.02
CA VAL A 276 7.84 -25.19 -21.32
C VAL A 276 7.03 -24.55 -22.44
#